data_AF-A0A9D6VLZ0-F1
#
_entry.id   AF-A0A9D6VLZ0-F1
#
_cell.length_a   1.000
_cell.length_b   1.000
_cell.length_c   1.000
_cell.angle_alpha   90.00
_cell.angle_beta   90.00
_cell.angle_gamma   90.00
#
_symmetry.space_group_name_H-M   'P 1'
#
loop_
_entity.id
_entity.type
_entity.pdbx_description
1 polymer ?
#
loop_
_entity_poly.entity_id
_entity_poly.type
_entity_poly.pdbx_seq_one_letter_code
_entity_poly.pdbx_strand_id
1 'polypeptide(L)'
;MFNKAVDFFVKTVRKIPHLTFKGWCVIGVIAIIAGSTSFVVLEQYTTTRRQFCMGCHYKQAYSEFWRESKVHPESVRCPECHTKHEQIIPRYYSADDNMVTPNCIRCHENITKTNEQIGFKTNPLNIKIPHKFHLEDVGAQCTDCHANISHDKEEPQTNRPRMENCFKCHEKEDTRESCLKCHYEW
;
A
#
# COMPACT_ATOMS: atom_id res chain seq x y z
N MET A 1 46.55 27.97 15.10
CA MET A 1 45.11 27.82 14.76
C MET A 1 44.27 27.23 15.90
N PHE A 2 44.81 26.29 16.69
CA PHE A 2 44.10 25.62 17.79
C PHE A 2 43.49 26.57 18.85
N ASN A 3 44.22 27.59 19.31
CA ASN A 3 43.74 28.51 20.37
C ASN A 3 42.54 29.38 19.96
N LYS A 4 42.42 29.78 18.69
CA LYS A 4 41.27 30.61 18.24
C LYS A 4 39.96 29.81 18.23
N ALA A 5 40.02 28.51 17.93
CA ALA A 5 38.85 27.64 17.96
C ALA A 5 38.39 27.37 19.41
N VAL A 6 39.35 27.17 20.33
CA VAL A 6 39.07 27.02 21.77
C VAL A 6 38.48 28.29 22.35
N ASP A 7 39.05 29.47 22.07
CA ASP A 7 38.54 30.76 22.55
C ASP A 7 37.14 31.08 22.01
N PHE A 8 36.87 30.72 20.75
CA PHE A 8 35.55 30.86 20.14
C PHE A 8 34.52 29.95 20.83
N PHE A 9 34.91 28.71 21.13
CA PHE A 9 34.06 27.75 21.84
C PHE A 9 33.74 28.24 23.26
N VAL A 10 34.75 28.70 24.01
CA VAL A 10 34.59 29.22 25.38
C VAL A 10 33.71 30.47 25.42
N LYS A 11 33.89 31.42 24.49
CA LYS A 11 33.03 32.61 24.38
C LYS A 11 31.59 32.26 24.03
N THR A 12 31.37 31.20 23.24
CA THR A 12 30.04 30.74 22.84
C THR A 12 29.33 30.04 23.99
N VAL A 13 30.03 29.18 24.74
CA VAL A 13 29.49 28.50 25.93
C VAL A 13 29.11 29.50 27.03
N ARG A 14 29.90 30.57 27.23
CA ARG A 14 29.60 31.64 28.20
C ARG A 14 28.34 32.47 27.87
N LYS A 15 27.85 32.44 26.63
CA LYS A 15 26.62 33.12 26.22
C LYS A 15 25.36 32.26 26.38
N ILE A 16 25.51 30.99 26.78
CA ILE A 16 24.37 30.12 27.05
C ILE A 16 23.67 30.66 28.31
N PRO A 17 22.35 30.96 28.24
CA PRO A 17 21.63 31.45 29.41
C PRO A 17 21.77 30.44 30.57
N HIS A 18 21.97 30.93 31.79
CA HIS A 18 22.01 30.11 33.00
C HIS A 18 20.60 29.54 33.28
N LEU A 19 20.21 28.54 32.50
CA LEU A 19 18.99 27.78 32.70
C LEU A 19 19.10 26.97 33.99
N THR A 20 18.00 26.89 34.73
CA THR A 20 17.91 25.99 35.88
C THR A 20 18.07 24.55 35.42
N PHE A 21 18.49 23.64 36.32
CA PHE A 21 18.58 22.20 36.01
C PHE A 21 17.28 21.65 35.39
N LYS A 22 16.12 22.15 35.84
CA LYS A 22 14.81 21.82 35.26
C LYS A 22 14.69 22.27 33.79
N GLY A 23 15.18 23.46 33.44
CA GLY A 23 15.20 23.96 32.06
C GLY A 23 16.04 23.08 31.14
N TRP A 24 17.22 22.62 31.60
CA TRP A 24 18.05 21.66 30.86
C TRP A 24 17.38 20.29 30.72
N CYS A 25 16.69 19.81 31.74
CA CYS A 25 15.93 18.57 31.66
C CYS A 25 14.83 18.65 30.58
N VAL A 26 14.09 19.78 30.53
CA VAL A 26 13.05 19.98 29.52
C VAL A 26 13.63 20.02 28.11
N ILE A 27 14.72 20.76 27.89
CA ILE A 27 15.38 20.82 26.58
C ILE A 27 15.89 19.43 26.16
N GLY A 28 16.46 18.66 27.09
CA GLY A 28 16.91 17.29 26.83
C GLY A 28 15.76 16.38 26.40
N VAL A 29 14.62 16.44 27.09
CA VAL A 29 13.42 15.66 26.73
C VAL A 29 12.91 16.05 25.34
N ILE A 30 12.81 17.35 25.03
CA ILE A 30 12.38 17.83 23.71
C ILE A 30 13.33 17.34 22.62
N ALA A 31 14.64 17.41 22.85
CA ALA A 31 15.64 16.95 21.89
C ALA A 31 15.53 15.43 21.62
N ILE A 32 15.29 14.63 22.67
CA ILE A 32 15.09 13.17 22.53
C ILE A 32 13.82 12.87 21.73
N ILE A 33 12.71 13.56 22.03
CA ILE A 33 11.44 13.37 21.31
C ILE A 33 11.59 13.77 19.83
N ALA A 34 12.22 14.92 19.57
CA ALA A 34 12.46 15.39 18.21
C ALA A 34 13.36 14.40 17.45
N GLY A 35 14.46 13.97 18.05
CA GLY A 35 15.37 12.98 17.44
C GLY A 35 14.69 11.64 17.17
N SER A 36 13.90 11.14 18.11
CA SER A 36 13.15 9.88 17.96
C SER A 36 12.10 9.97 16.85
N THR A 37 11.34 11.07 16.82
CA THR A 37 10.34 11.31 15.76
C THR A 37 11.01 11.42 14.39
N SER A 38 12.11 12.17 14.27
CA SER A 38 12.88 12.28 13.03
C SER A 38 13.40 10.94 12.55
N PHE A 39 13.87 10.08 13.46
CA PHE A 39 14.32 8.73 13.14
C PHE A 39 13.18 7.86 12.60
N VAL A 40 12.04 7.81 13.29
CA VAL A 40 10.86 7.04 12.85
C VAL A 40 10.36 7.51 11.49
N VAL A 41 10.25 8.83 11.28
CA VAL A 41 9.81 9.39 9.99
C VAL A 41 10.77 9.03 8.87
N LEU A 42 12.08 9.07 9.11
CA LEU A 42 13.08 8.68 8.12
C LEU A 42 12.99 7.18 7.78
N GLU A 43 12.83 6.32 8.78
CA GLU A 43 12.62 4.89 8.56
C GLU A 43 11.35 4.62 7.76
N GLN A 44 10.22 5.20 8.13
CA GLN A 44 8.98 5.08 7.36
C GLN A 44 9.14 5.63 5.94
N TYR A 45 9.80 6.78 5.77
CA TYR A 45 10.02 7.37 4.46
C TYR A 45 10.86 6.45 3.56
N THR A 46 11.93 5.85 4.09
CA THR A 46 12.82 4.98 3.31
C THR A 46 12.16 3.64 3.01
N THR A 47 11.56 3.01 4.00
CA THR A 47 10.97 1.65 3.91
C THR A 47 9.64 1.60 3.15
N THR A 48 9.02 2.74 2.86
CA THR A 48 7.77 2.83 2.08
C THR A 48 7.97 3.20 0.61
N ARG A 49 9.21 3.44 0.19
CA ARG A 49 9.54 3.85 -1.18
C ARG A 49 9.77 2.63 -2.06
N ARG A 50 9.36 2.72 -3.34
CA ARG A 50 9.58 1.66 -4.34
C ARG A 50 11.05 1.21 -4.38
N GLN A 51 11.99 2.15 -4.29
CA GLN A 51 13.42 1.87 -4.33
C GLN A 51 13.87 0.89 -3.24
N PHE A 52 13.26 0.95 -2.04
CA PHE A 52 13.55 0.02 -0.96
C PHE A 52 13.16 -1.41 -1.34
N CYS A 53 11.95 -1.59 -1.87
CA CYS A 53 11.48 -2.89 -2.36
C CYS A 53 12.38 -3.42 -3.50
N MET A 54 12.79 -2.55 -4.41
CA MET A 54 13.70 -2.89 -5.51
C MET A 54 15.11 -3.25 -5.06
N GLY A 55 15.52 -2.91 -3.84
CA GLY A 55 16.78 -3.38 -3.27
C GLY A 55 16.85 -4.91 -3.20
N CYS A 56 15.72 -5.56 -2.90
CA CYS A 56 15.60 -7.02 -2.94
C CYS A 56 15.03 -7.53 -4.27
N HIS A 57 14.01 -6.84 -4.81
CA HIS A 57 13.36 -7.18 -6.09
C HIS A 57 14.09 -6.65 -7.34
N TYR A 58 15.41 -6.46 -7.26
CA TYR A 58 16.18 -5.71 -8.26
C TYR A 58 16.05 -6.28 -9.68
N LYS A 59 15.95 -7.61 -9.83
CA LYS A 59 15.77 -8.27 -11.14
C LYS A 59 14.45 -7.91 -11.82
N GLN A 60 13.47 -7.44 -11.07
CA GLN A 60 12.15 -7.09 -11.57
C GLN A 60 11.97 -5.58 -11.72
N ALA A 61 12.98 -4.76 -11.35
CA ALA A 61 12.87 -3.31 -11.28
C ALA A 61 12.50 -2.64 -12.61
N TYR A 62 12.88 -3.25 -13.73
CA TYR A 62 12.62 -2.75 -15.09
C TYR A 62 11.36 -3.34 -15.74
N SER A 63 10.61 -4.18 -15.03
CA SER A 63 9.37 -4.74 -15.59
C SER A 63 8.20 -3.78 -15.42
N GLU A 64 7.37 -3.71 -16.45
CA GLU A 64 6.08 -3.00 -16.44
C GLU A 64 5.17 -3.46 -15.29
N PHE A 65 5.37 -4.70 -14.83
CA PHE A 65 4.71 -5.33 -13.68
C PHE A 65 4.85 -4.57 -12.34
N TRP A 66 5.85 -3.71 -12.18
CA TRP A 66 6.03 -2.89 -10.96
C TRP A 66 5.75 -1.41 -11.18
N ARG A 67 5.08 -1.06 -12.30
CA ARG A 67 4.62 0.30 -12.53
C ARG A 67 3.47 0.65 -11.59
N GLU A 68 3.36 1.95 -11.32
CA GLU A 68 2.26 2.49 -10.55
C GLU A 68 0.94 2.19 -11.27
N SER A 69 -0.04 1.77 -10.46
CA SER A 69 -1.39 1.49 -10.92
C SER A 69 -2.05 2.77 -11.42
N LYS A 70 -2.81 2.67 -12.52
CA LYS A 70 -3.65 3.79 -12.97
C LYS A 70 -4.95 3.93 -12.16
N VAL A 71 -5.32 2.92 -11.38
CA VAL A 71 -6.60 2.87 -10.65
C VAL A 71 -6.48 3.30 -9.18
N HIS A 72 -5.26 3.35 -8.64
CA HIS A 72 -4.98 3.89 -7.31
C HIS A 72 -4.16 5.17 -7.39
N PRO A 73 -4.38 6.15 -6.49
CA PRO A 73 -3.55 7.36 -6.44
C PRO A 73 -2.12 7.06 -5.96
N GLU A 74 -1.18 7.97 -6.24
CA GLU A 74 0.24 7.86 -5.84
C GLU A 74 0.47 7.71 -4.32
N SER A 75 -0.54 8.02 -3.50
CA SER A 75 -0.51 7.78 -2.06
C SER A 75 -0.55 6.29 -1.70
N VAL A 76 -1.10 5.43 -2.56
CA VAL A 76 -1.15 3.98 -2.35
C VAL A 76 0.14 3.35 -2.85
N ARG A 77 1.06 3.08 -1.92
CA ARG A 77 2.37 2.48 -2.19
C ARG A 77 2.41 1.00 -1.87
N CYS A 78 3.50 0.32 -2.23
CA CYS A 78 3.66 -1.13 -1.99
C CYS A 78 3.33 -1.58 -0.55
N PRO A 79 3.78 -0.89 0.52
CA PRO A 79 3.49 -1.31 1.89
C PRO A 79 2.01 -1.26 2.25
N GLU A 80 1.23 -0.41 1.57
CA GLU A 80 -0.21 -0.29 1.82
C GLU A 80 -0.94 -1.61 1.61
N CYS A 81 -0.41 -2.46 0.73
CA CYS A 81 -0.91 -3.80 0.45
C CYS A 81 -0.06 -4.90 1.10
N HIS A 82 1.27 -4.72 1.16
CA HIS A 82 2.21 -5.79 1.52
C HIS A 82 2.66 -5.80 2.98
N THR A 83 2.07 -4.99 3.87
CA THR A 83 2.50 -4.93 5.28
C THR A 83 1.33 -4.92 6.26
N LYS A 84 1.64 -5.16 7.53
CA LYS A 84 0.68 -4.98 8.63
C LYS A 84 0.67 -3.53 9.08
N HIS A 85 -0.52 -2.94 9.15
CA HIS A 85 -0.70 -1.51 9.44
C HIS A 85 -0.90 -1.20 10.93
N GLU A 86 -0.80 -2.22 11.79
CA GLU A 86 -0.76 -2.06 13.25
C GLU A 86 0.62 -1.59 13.74
N GLN A 87 1.66 -1.73 12.90
CA GLN A 87 3.03 -1.38 13.24
C GLN A 87 3.37 0.02 12.73
N ILE A 88 4.00 0.82 13.59
CA ILE A 88 4.52 2.14 13.19
C ILE A 88 5.62 1.97 12.13
N ILE A 89 6.50 1.00 12.30
CA ILE A 89 7.56 0.67 11.34
C ILE A 89 7.31 -0.75 10.84
N PRO A 90 7.00 -0.93 9.54
CA PRO A 90 6.77 -2.26 8.99
C PRO A 90 8.04 -3.11 9.10
N ARG A 91 7.96 -4.22 9.83
CA ARG A 91 9.09 -5.17 9.95
C ARG A 91 8.96 -6.37 9.02
N TYR A 92 7.76 -6.58 8.49
CA TYR A 92 7.43 -7.75 7.70
C TYR A 92 6.65 -7.35 6.46
N TYR A 93 7.12 -7.84 5.31
CA TYR A 93 6.52 -7.63 4.00
C TYR A 93 6.10 -8.97 3.43
N SER A 94 4.89 -9.07 2.90
CA SER A 94 4.40 -10.30 2.29
C SER A 94 3.40 -10.02 1.17
N ALA A 95 3.45 -10.86 0.13
CA ALA A 95 2.48 -10.88 -0.96
C ALA A 95 1.45 -12.00 -0.80
N ASP A 96 1.41 -12.65 0.36
CA ASP A 96 0.41 -13.66 0.69
C ASP A 96 -0.99 -13.02 0.80
N ASP A 97 -2.03 -13.76 0.40
CA ASP A 97 -3.39 -13.25 0.41
C ASP A 97 -3.87 -12.89 1.83
N ASN A 98 -3.38 -13.58 2.88
CA ASN A 98 -3.68 -13.22 4.27
C ASN A 98 -3.07 -11.87 4.69
N MET A 99 -2.09 -11.36 3.93
CA MET A 99 -1.57 -9.99 4.08
C MET A 99 -2.37 -9.02 3.21
N VAL A 100 -2.56 -9.37 1.94
CA VAL A 100 -3.08 -8.43 0.92
C VAL A 100 -4.58 -8.21 1.05
N THR A 101 -5.37 -9.28 1.22
CA THR A 101 -6.85 -9.19 1.26
C THR A 101 -7.36 -8.24 2.36
N PRO A 102 -6.91 -8.34 3.63
CA PRO A 102 -7.37 -7.41 4.67
C PRO A 102 -6.99 -5.95 4.41
N ASN A 103 -5.85 -5.72 3.74
CA ASN A 103 -5.38 -4.38 3.41
C ASN A 103 -6.25 -3.70 2.34
N CYS A 104 -6.86 -4.46 1.41
CA CYS A 104 -7.86 -3.91 0.50
C CYS A 104 -9.08 -3.38 1.26
N ILE A 105 -9.59 -4.19 2.21
CA ILE A 105 -10.82 -3.91 2.95
C ILE A 105 -10.67 -2.69 3.88
N ARG A 106 -9.44 -2.36 4.32
CA ARG A 106 -9.18 -1.15 5.12
C ARG A 106 -9.73 0.13 4.46
N CYS A 107 -9.64 0.22 3.13
CA CYS A 107 -10.15 1.37 2.37
C CYS A 107 -11.45 1.02 1.62
N HIS A 108 -11.66 -0.25 1.26
CA HIS A 108 -12.83 -0.73 0.50
C HIS A 108 -13.84 -1.49 1.38
N GLU A 109 -14.09 -1.03 2.60
CA GLU A 109 -14.92 -1.75 3.58
C GLU A 109 -16.38 -2.00 3.16
N ASN A 110 -16.87 -1.23 2.17
CA ASN A 110 -18.25 -1.30 1.73
C ASN A 110 -18.48 -2.38 0.67
N ILE A 111 -17.42 -2.95 0.07
CA ILE A 111 -17.54 -3.94 -1.00
C ILE A 111 -18.29 -5.22 -0.56
N THR A 112 -18.21 -5.55 0.73
CA THR A 112 -18.91 -6.69 1.33
C THR A 112 -20.32 -6.35 1.84
N LYS A 113 -20.64 -5.05 1.93
CA LYS A 113 -21.87 -4.53 2.55
C LYS A 113 -22.92 -4.11 1.52
N THR A 114 -22.50 -3.77 0.31
CA THR A 114 -23.38 -3.32 -0.76
C THR A 114 -23.64 -4.45 -1.77
N ASN A 115 -24.87 -4.52 -2.32
CA ASN A 115 -25.19 -5.42 -3.44
C ASN A 115 -24.68 -4.85 -4.77
N GLU A 116 -23.43 -4.42 -4.79
CA GLU A 116 -22.71 -3.63 -5.81
C GLU A 116 -23.05 -3.92 -7.26
N GLN A 117 -24.11 -3.30 -7.80
CA GLN A 117 -24.52 -3.66 -9.17
C GLN A 117 -25.04 -2.53 -10.04
N ILE A 118 -24.85 -1.24 -9.73
CA ILE A 118 -25.19 -0.19 -10.71
C ILE A 118 -24.23 0.99 -10.63
N GLY A 119 -23.40 1.18 -11.66
CA GLY A 119 -22.57 2.38 -11.81
C GLY A 119 -21.46 2.23 -12.84
N PHE A 120 -21.40 3.14 -13.81
CA PHE A 120 -20.40 3.17 -14.89
C PHE A 120 -18.94 3.19 -14.38
N LYS A 121 -18.68 3.74 -13.18
CA LYS A 121 -17.33 3.79 -12.60
C LYS A 121 -16.88 2.46 -12.00
N THR A 122 -17.77 1.68 -11.43
CA THR A 122 -17.46 0.45 -10.68
C THR A 122 -17.71 -0.81 -11.50
N ASN A 123 -18.68 -0.80 -12.42
CA ASN A 123 -19.03 -1.92 -13.27
C ASN A 123 -19.28 -1.47 -14.73
N PRO A 124 -18.25 -1.02 -15.47
CA PRO A 124 -18.42 -0.52 -16.83
C PRO A 124 -18.89 -1.59 -17.82
N LEU A 125 -18.68 -2.88 -17.50
CA LEU A 125 -19.05 -4.02 -18.34
C LEU A 125 -20.41 -4.62 -17.97
N ASN A 126 -21.12 -4.03 -17.01
CA ASN A 126 -22.43 -4.48 -16.56
C ASN A 126 -22.46 -6.00 -16.28
N ILE A 127 -21.53 -6.46 -15.42
CA ILE A 127 -21.43 -7.87 -14.99
C ILE A 127 -21.98 -8.08 -13.57
N LYS A 128 -22.53 -9.26 -13.33
CA LYS A 128 -23.15 -9.69 -12.08
C LYS A 128 -22.13 -10.41 -11.20
N ILE A 129 -21.40 -9.66 -10.37
CA ILE A 129 -20.46 -10.24 -9.42
C ILE A 129 -20.88 -9.88 -8.00
N PRO A 130 -21.62 -10.75 -7.28
CA PRO A 130 -21.91 -10.53 -5.87
C PRO A 130 -20.64 -10.78 -5.03
N HIS A 131 -19.89 -9.72 -4.70
CA HIS A 131 -18.64 -9.84 -3.92
C HIS A 131 -18.84 -10.57 -2.60
N LYS A 132 -19.94 -10.28 -1.88
CA LYS A 132 -20.25 -10.94 -0.61
C LYS A 132 -20.29 -12.48 -0.73
N PHE A 133 -21.01 -12.99 -1.73
CA PHE A 133 -21.10 -14.44 -1.98
C PHE A 133 -19.72 -15.05 -2.28
N HIS A 134 -18.93 -14.40 -3.15
CA HIS A 134 -17.61 -14.93 -3.51
C HIS A 134 -16.63 -14.91 -2.34
N LEU A 135 -16.70 -13.89 -1.48
CA LEU A 135 -15.80 -13.77 -0.33
C LEU A 135 -16.23 -14.68 0.84
N GLU A 136 -17.53 -14.77 1.15
CA GLU A 136 -18.04 -15.50 2.33
C GLU A 136 -18.35 -16.97 2.04
N ASP A 137 -19.05 -17.27 0.94
CA ASP A 137 -19.55 -18.62 0.66
C ASP A 137 -18.57 -19.45 -0.18
N VAL A 138 -17.84 -18.81 -1.10
CA VAL A 138 -16.83 -19.47 -1.95
C VAL A 138 -15.44 -19.43 -1.31
N GLY A 139 -15.15 -18.43 -0.47
CA GLY A 139 -13.84 -18.22 0.15
C GLY A 139 -12.78 -17.64 -0.79
N ALA A 140 -13.21 -17.00 -1.89
CA ALA A 140 -12.32 -16.33 -2.82
C ALA A 140 -11.63 -15.13 -2.13
N GLN A 141 -10.44 -14.79 -2.62
CA GLN A 141 -9.64 -13.66 -2.20
C GLN A 141 -9.79 -12.50 -3.19
N CYS A 142 -9.53 -11.27 -2.75
CA CYS A 142 -9.59 -10.10 -3.62
C CYS A 142 -8.68 -10.26 -4.86
N THR A 143 -7.50 -10.84 -4.64
CA THR A 143 -6.44 -11.07 -5.62
C THR A 143 -6.78 -12.18 -6.64
N ASP A 144 -7.73 -13.07 -6.37
CA ASP A 144 -8.12 -14.12 -7.33
C ASP A 144 -8.64 -13.52 -8.64
N CYS A 145 -9.40 -12.43 -8.51
CA CYS A 145 -9.92 -11.63 -9.61
C CYS A 145 -9.09 -10.37 -9.88
N HIS A 146 -8.67 -9.65 -8.83
CA HIS A 146 -7.97 -8.36 -8.94
C HIS A 146 -6.44 -8.45 -8.91
N ALA A 147 -5.85 -9.57 -9.32
CA ALA A 147 -4.39 -9.78 -9.36
C ALA A 147 -3.60 -8.67 -10.10
N ASN A 148 -4.25 -7.96 -11.03
CA ASN A 148 -3.60 -6.98 -11.91
C ASN A 148 -3.62 -5.53 -11.38
N ILE A 149 -4.08 -5.26 -10.15
CA ILE A 149 -4.22 -3.88 -9.63
C ILE A 149 -2.93 -3.07 -9.79
N SER A 150 -1.78 -3.60 -9.38
CA SER A 150 -0.46 -2.96 -9.52
C SER A 150 0.53 -3.80 -10.33
N HIS A 151 0.07 -4.98 -10.77
CA HIS A 151 0.87 -6.08 -11.27
C HIS A 151 0.37 -6.56 -12.64
N ASP A 152 -0.23 -5.63 -13.40
CA ASP A 152 -0.74 -5.92 -14.73
C ASP A 152 0.43 -6.16 -15.70
N LYS A 153 0.50 -7.36 -16.25
CA LYS A 153 1.59 -7.76 -17.18
C LYS A 153 1.34 -7.33 -18.61
N GLU A 154 0.19 -6.74 -18.87
CA GLU A 154 -0.34 -6.55 -20.21
C GLU A 154 -0.11 -5.12 -20.71
N GLU A 155 -0.01 -4.98 -22.02
CA GLU A 155 0.19 -3.69 -22.67
C GLU A 155 -0.94 -3.41 -23.67
N PRO A 156 -1.79 -2.39 -23.44
CA PRO A 156 -1.78 -1.45 -22.32
C PRO A 156 -2.35 -2.05 -21.02
N GLN A 157 -1.78 -1.62 -19.89
CA GLN A 157 -2.29 -1.97 -18.56
C GLN A 157 -3.70 -1.38 -18.35
N THR A 158 -4.62 -2.24 -17.91
CA THR A 158 -6.00 -1.88 -17.54
C THR A 158 -6.22 -1.90 -16.04
N ASN A 159 -5.37 -2.62 -15.29
CA ASN A 159 -5.45 -2.85 -13.85
C ASN A 159 -6.80 -3.41 -13.38
N ARG A 160 -7.51 -4.11 -14.26
CA ARG A 160 -8.83 -4.69 -14.02
C ARG A 160 -8.79 -6.22 -14.07
N PRO A 161 -9.74 -6.90 -13.38
CA PRO A 161 -9.98 -8.31 -13.60
C PRO A 161 -10.28 -8.60 -15.06
N ARG A 162 -9.85 -9.76 -15.54
CA ARG A 162 -10.17 -10.24 -16.88
C ARG A 162 -11.09 -11.45 -16.80
N MET A 163 -11.81 -11.72 -17.88
CA MET A 163 -12.75 -12.86 -17.93
C MET A 163 -12.03 -14.19 -17.69
N GLU A 164 -10.76 -14.29 -18.08
CA GLU A 164 -9.91 -15.46 -17.83
C GLU A 164 -9.75 -15.78 -16.34
N ASN A 165 -9.83 -14.78 -15.46
CA ASN A 165 -9.78 -15.01 -14.01
C ASN A 165 -11.01 -15.77 -13.52
N CYS A 166 -12.18 -15.53 -14.12
CA CYS A 166 -13.41 -16.24 -13.79
C CYS A 166 -13.26 -17.74 -14.08
N PHE A 167 -12.58 -18.09 -15.18
CA PHE A 167 -12.40 -19.48 -15.60
C PHE A 167 -11.40 -20.28 -14.78
N LYS A 168 -10.76 -19.68 -13.78
CA LYS A 168 -9.98 -20.43 -12.80
C LYS A 168 -10.87 -21.33 -11.93
N CYS A 169 -12.13 -20.94 -11.74
CA CYS A 169 -13.11 -21.69 -10.96
C CYS A 169 -14.36 -22.06 -11.77
N HIS A 170 -14.75 -21.22 -12.73
CA HIS A 170 -15.91 -21.47 -13.59
C HIS A 170 -15.51 -22.18 -14.88
N GLU A 171 -16.41 -23.03 -15.40
CA GLU A 171 -16.19 -23.71 -16.66
C GLU A 171 -16.31 -22.72 -17.84
N LYS A 172 -15.42 -22.86 -18.83
CA LYS A 172 -15.40 -21.99 -20.01
C LYS A 172 -16.31 -22.56 -21.08
N GLU A 173 -17.42 -21.86 -21.34
CA GLU A 173 -18.38 -22.19 -22.39
C GLU A 173 -18.72 -20.95 -23.22
N ASP A 174 -18.64 -21.05 -24.55
CA ASP A 174 -18.92 -19.96 -25.49
C ASP A 174 -20.35 -20.08 -26.06
N THR A 175 -21.34 -19.99 -25.17
CA THR A 175 -22.76 -20.01 -25.52
C THR A 175 -23.46 -18.78 -24.97
N ARG A 176 -24.55 -18.36 -25.63
CA ARG A 176 -25.40 -17.25 -25.15
C ARG A 176 -25.87 -17.48 -23.70
N GLU A 177 -26.26 -18.70 -23.37
CA GLU A 177 -26.74 -19.05 -22.03
C GLU A 177 -25.63 -18.93 -20.98
N SER A 178 -24.42 -19.39 -21.29
CA SER A 178 -23.24 -19.25 -20.42
C SER A 178 -22.91 -17.78 -20.15
N CYS A 179 -22.89 -16.97 -21.21
CA CYS A 179 -22.66 -15.54 -21.15
C CYS A 179 -23.62 -14.78 -20.22
N LEU A 180 -24.91 -15.13 -20.25
CA LEU A 180 -25.94 -14.48 -19.44
C LEU A 180 -25.91 -14.85 -17.94
N LYS A 181 -25.12 -15.87 -17.56
CA LYS A 181 -24.84 -16.18 -16.14
C LYS A 181 -24.14 -14.99 -15.47
N CYS A 182 -23.25 -14.32 -16.19
CA CYS A 182 -22.46 -13.20 -15.67
C CYS A 182 -22.92 -11.84 -16.21
N HIS A 183 -23.36 -11.74 -17.46
CA HIS A 183 -23.77 -10.46 -18.04
C HIS A 183 -25.26 -10.20 -17.85
N TYR A 184 -25.68 -8.94 -17.71
CA TYR A 184 -27.12 -8.59 -17.79
C TYR A 184 -27.64 -8.71 -19.22
N GLU A 185 -26.81 -8.30 -20.18
CA GLU A 185 -27.08 -8.36 -21.62
C GLU A 185 -25.78 -8.68 -22.35
N TRP A 186 -25.87 -9.58 -23.34
CA TRP A 186 -24.82 -9.91 -24.28
C TRP A 186 -25.48 -10.39 -25.59
#